data_AF-A0A2W0BLQ7-F1
#
_entry.id   AF-A0A2W0BLQ7-F1
#
_cell.length_a   1.000
_cell.length_b   1.000
_cell.length_c   1.000
_cell.angle_alpha   90.00
_cell.angle_beta   90.00
_cell.angle_gamma   90.00
#
_symmetry.space_group_name_H-M   'P 1'
#
loop_
_entity.id
_entity.type
_entity.pdbx_description
1 polymer ?
#
loop_
_entity_poly.entity_id
_entity_poly.type
_entity_poly.pdbx_seq_one_letter_code
_entity_poly.pdbx_strand_id
1 'polypeptide(L)'
;MPLDKNALQNYGEEELSELIHFYGKKRRINNEEYSLIDEEEVINEWDLAKNYIASYRYAKECKFTECWFKIFSTTHFRDQFPNITTLVDLSLIIPFSNAVVERVFSRQNLIKTDLRNRMNIDTLNMHLHISLNGPRNFEKFNYLAAYNHWASKDRAI
;
A
#
# COMPACT_ATOMS: atom_id res chain seq x y z
N MET A 1 19.53 -9.04 -0.78
CA MET A 1 20.59 -8.08 -1.17
C MET A 1 21.98 -8.60 -0.79
N PRO A 2 22.87 -8.76 -1.79
CA PRO A 2 24.26 -9.18 -1.59
C PRO A 2 25.08 -8.10 -0.87
N LEU A 3 26.16 -8.52 -0.22
CA LEU A 3 27.17 -7.62 0.37
C LEU A 3 28.42 -7.49 -0.51
N ASP A 4 28.61 -8.43 -1.44
CA ASP A 4 29.67 -8.36 -2.44
C ASP A 4 29.38 -7.26 -3.47
N LYS A 5 30.41 -6.47 -3.80
CA LYS A 5 30.27 -5.30 -4.68
C LYS A 5 29.90 -5.69 -6.12
N ASN A 6 30.46 -6.79 -6.63
CA ASN A 6 30.18 -7.22 -8.00
C ASN A 6 28.75 -7.76 -8.12
N ALA A 7 28.30 -8.53 -7.11
CA ALA A 7 26.93 -9.01 -7.05
C ALA A 7 25.90 -7.89 -6.80
N LEU A 8 26.30 -6.78 -6.15
CA LEU A 8 25.43 -5.63 -5.89
C LEU A 8 25.21 -4.76 -7.13
N GLN A 9 26.16 -4.76 -8.07
CA GLN A 9 26.12 -3.87 -9.24
C GLN A 9 24.83 -4.04 -10.05
N ASN A 10 24.43 -5.28 -10.35
CA ASN A 10 23.25 -5.55 -11.16
C ASN A 10 22.05 -6.04 -10.31
N TYR A 11 22.10 -5.84 -8.99
CA TYR A 11 21.08 -6.37 -8.09
C TYR A 11 19.75 -5.61 -8.27
N GLY A 12 18.68 -6.33 -8.58
CA GLY A 12 17.33 -5.80 -8.62
C GLY A 12 16.98 -5.02 -9.90
N GLU A 13 17.82 -5.06 -10.95
CA GLU A 13 17.58 -4.30 -12.19
C GLU A 13 16.40 -4.83 -13.00
N GLU A 14 16.21 -6.15 -13.04
CA GLU A 14 15.10 -6.79 -13.74
C GLU A 14 13.77 -6.44 -13.04
N GLU A 15 13.72 -6.62 -11.71
CA GLU A 15 12.53 -6.28 -10.92
C GLU A 15 12.22 -4.79 -10.96
N LEU A 16 13.25 -3.92 -10.93
CA LEU A 16 13.05 -2.48 -11.09
C LEU A 16 12.48 -2.14 -12.47
N SER A 17 12.95 -2.81 -13.53
CA SER A 17 12.44 -2.61 -14.89
C SER A 17 10.96 -2.95 -15.00
N GLU A 18 10.51 -4.03 -14.36
CA GLU A 18 9.08 -4.38 -14.29
C GLU A 18 8.25 -3.32 -13.56
N LEU A 19 8.76 -2.81 -12.43
CA LEU A 19 8.11 -1.77 -11.65
C LEU A 19 8.03 -0.44 -12.43
N ILE A 20 9.09 -0.06 -13.15
CA ILE A 20 9.11 1.09 -14.04
C ILE A 20 8.07 0.92 -15.14
N HIS A 21 8.02 -0.25 -15.79
CA HIS A 21 7.04 -0.52 -16.83
C HIS A 21 5.59 -0.36 -16.36
N PHE A 22 5.30 -0.69 -15.10
CA PHE A 22 3.94 -0.65 -14.57
C PHE A 22 3.58 0.72 -13.94
N TYR A 23 4.50 1.34 -13.22
CA TYR A 23 4.26 2.54 -12.41
C TYR A 23 4.83 3.84 -13.02
N GLY A 24 5.78 3.75 -13.95
CA GLY A 24 6.35 4.89 -14.69
C GLY A 24 5.48 5.41 -15.83
N LYS A 25 4.50 4.61 -16.28
CA LYS A 25 3.54 5.02 -17.31
C LYS A 25 2.73 6.23 -16.86
N LYS A 26 2.83 7.31 -17.63
CA LYS A 26 2.00 8.51 -17.48
C LYS A 26 0.53 8.16 -17.66
N ARG A 27 -0.30 8.57 -16.69
CA ARG A 27 -1.75 8.44 -16.70
C ARG A 27 -2.37 9.82 -16.78
N ARG A 28 -3.43 9.95 -17.60
CA ARG A 28 -4.19 11.20 -17.70
C ARG A 28 -5.32 11.21 -16.68
N ILE A 29 -5.30 12.22 -15.81
CA ILE A 29 -6.39 12.53 -14.88
C ILE A 29 -6.73 14.01 -15.08
N ASN A 30 -7.99 14.34 -15.37
CA ASN A 30 -8.45 15.72 -15.55
C ASN A 30 -7.61 16.56 -16.54
N ASN A 31 -7.21 15.96 -17.68
CA ASN A 31 -6.35 16.56 -18.71
C ASN A 31 -4.88 16.82 -18.32
N GLU A 32 -4.45 16.44 -17.13
CA GLU A 32 -3.06 16.50 -16.70
C GLU A 32 -2.44 15.10 -16.72
N GLU A 33 -1.18 15.01 -17.15
CA GLU A 33 -0.41 13.77 -17.13
C GLU A 33 0.35 13.63 -15.83
N TYR A 34 0.08 12.54 -15.11
CA TYR A 34 0.75 12.19 -13.87
C TYR A 34 1.48 10.87 -14.05
N SER A 35 2.74 10.82 -13.61
CA SER A 35 3.43 9.56 -13.34
C SER A 35 3.55 9.37 -11.83
N LEU A 36 3.51 8.12 -11.37
CA LEU A 36 3.74 7.83 -9.95
C LEU A 36 5.23 7.90 -9.60
N ILE A 37 6.10 7.67 -10.59
CA ILE A 37 7.56 7.76 -10.46
C ILE A 37 8.16 8.34 -11.74
N ASP A 38 9.32 8.98 -11.62
CA ASP A 38 10.14 9.35 -12.76
C ASP A 38 11.00 8.15 -13.20
N GLU A 39 10.85 7.73 -14.48
CA GLU A 39 11.51 6.53 -15.00
C GLU A 39 13.02 6.65 -15.08
N GLU A 40 13.56 7.83 -15.36
CA GLU A 40 15.00 8.05 -15.48
C GLU A 40 15.63 8.27 -14.10
N GLU A 41 14.95 9.03 -13.23
CA GLU A 41 15.44 9.33 -11.89
C GLU A 41 15.47 8.08 -11.00
N VAL A 42 14.47 7.20 -11.09
CA VAL A 42 14.39 6.01 -10.23
C VAL A 42 15.53 5.03 -10.47
N ILE A 43 16.07 4.94 -11.69
CA ILE A 43 17.24 4.12 -12.01
C ILE A 43 18.48 4.66 -11.28
N ASN A 44 18.68 5.98 -11.32
CA ASN A 44 19.78 6.64 -10.63
C ASN A 44 19.63 6.53 -9.11
N GLU A 45 18.41 6.73 -8.59
CA GLU A 45 18.11 6.54 -7.17
C GLU A 45 18.40 5.11 -6.72
N TRP A 46 18.03 4.10 -7.51
CA TRP A 46 18.27 2.70 -7.14
C TRP A 46 19.75 2.39 -7.01
N ASP A 47 20.58 2.89 -7.93
CA ASP A 47 22.03 2.66 -7.90
C ASP A 47 22.67 3.24 -6.63
N LEU A 48 22.22 4.41 -6.20
CA LEU A 48 22.67 5.04 -4.96
C LEU A 48 22.08 4.36 -3.72
N ALA A 49 20.79 4.06 -3.74
CA ALA A 49 20.06 3.47 -2.62
C ALA A 49 20.59 2.08 -2.27
N LYS A 50 20.86 1.21 -3.26
CA LYS A 50 21.38 -0.15 -3.00
C LYS A 50 22.75 -0.10 -2.32
N ASN A 51 23.63 0.81 -2.75
CA ASN A 51 24.93 1.06 -2.13
C ASN A 51 24.79 1.62 -0.70
N TYR A 52 23.87 2.56 -0.50
CA TYR A 52 23.56 3.10 0.82
C TYR A 52 23.05 2.02 1.78
N ILE A 53 22.07 1.21 1.37
CA ILE A 53 21.51 0.12 2.19
C ILE A 53 22.60 -0.92 2.49
N ALA A 54 23.47 -1.25 1.52
CA ALA A 54 24.55 -2.21 1.71
C ALA A 54 25.58 -1.72 2.71
N SER A 55 26.02 -0.46 2.59
CA SER A 55 26.98 0.15 3.51
C SER A 55 26.41 0.28 4.92
N TYR A 56 25.14 0.69 5.06
CA TYR A 56 24.46 0.74 6.36
C TYR A 56 24.37 -0.63 7.02
N ARG A 57 24.00 -1.66 6.24
CA ARG A 57 23.90 -3.04 6.73
C ARG A 57 25.27 -3.59 7.15
N TYR A 58 26.32 -3.31 6.39
CA TYR A 58 27.69 -3.70 6.75
C TYR A 58 28.12 -3.02 8.05
N ALA A 59 27.90 -1.70 8.19
CA ALA A 59 28.32 -0.93 9.36
C ALA A 59 27.54 -1.24 10.64
N LYS A 60 26.27 -1.66 10.53
CA LYS A 60 25.39 -1.94 11.68
C LYS A 60 25.25 -3.43 12.01
N GLU A 61 25.82 -4.31 11.19
CA GLU A 61 25.72 -5.77 11.32
C GLU A 61 24.29 -6.28 11.58
N CYS A 62 23.28 -5.61 10.99
CA CYS A 62 21.88 -5.95 11.19
C CYS A 62 21.35 -6.94 10.14
N LYS A 63 20.29 -7.68 10.52
CA LYS A 63 19.51 -8.46 9.55
C LYS A 63 18.86 -7.51 8.53
N PHE A 64 18.69 -7.98 7.31
CA PHE A 64 18.16 -7.18 6.19
C PHE A 64 16.86 -6.45 6.58
N THR A 65 15.86 -7.16 7.09
CA THR A 65 14.56 -6.57 7.47
C THR A 65 14.67 -5.51 8.57
N GLU A 66 15.55 -5.71 9.55
CA GLU A 66 15.78 -4.74 10.62
C GLU A 66 16.49 -3.48 10.09
N CYS A 67 17.48 -3.64 9.21
CA CYS A 67 18.14 -2.51 8.57
C CYS A 67 17.14 -1.69 7.74
N TRP A 68 16.28 -2.35 6.96
CA TRP A 68 15.22 -1.69 6.20
C TRP A 68 14.29 -0.87 7.10
N PHE A 69 13.79 -1.47 8.19
CA PHE A 69 12.95 -0.74 9.13
C PHE A 69 13.66 0.49 9.70
N LYS A 70 14.93 0.37 10.10
CA LYS A 70 15.71 1.49 10.65
C LYS A 70 15.98 2.59 9.61
N ILE A 71 16.35 2.22 8.38
CA ILE A 71 16.59 3.17 7.29
C ILE A 71 15.33 4.00 7.04
N PHE A 72 14.17 3.35 6.86
CA PHE A 72 12.94 4.07 6.56
C PHE A 72 12.32 4.82 7.75
N SER A 73 12.74 4.53 8.98
CA SER A 73 12.17 5.15 10.20
C SER A 73 13.07 6.20 10.85
N THR A 74 14.38 6.19 10.60
CA THR A 74 15.33 7.02 11.36
C THR A 74 16.26 7.88 10.52
N THR A 75 16.26 7.72 9.20
CA THR A 75 17.11 8.50 8.29
C THR A 75 16.26 9.32 7.33
N HIS A 76 16.88 10.24 6.59
CA HIS A 76 16.23 11.02 5.53
C HIS A 76 16.12 10.24 4.21
N PHE A 77 16.11 8.91 4.28
CA PHE A 77 16.08 8.04 3.09
C PHE A 77 14.89 8.36 2.19
N ARG A 78 13.71 8.61 2.79
CA ARG A 78 12.48 8.93 2.05
C ARG A 78 12.60 10.21 1.23
N ASP A 79 13.30 11.22 1.77
CA ASP A 79 13.51 12.50 1.11
C ASP A 79 14.62 12.42 0.05
N GLN A 80 15.61 11.53 0.24
CA GLN A 80 16.74 11.33 -0.68
C GLN A 80 16.39 10.43 -1.87
N PHE A 81 15.48 9.48 -1.68
CA PHE A 81 15.08 8.49 -2.69
C PHE A 81 13.54 8.42 -2.80
N PRO A 82 12.88 9.51 -3.23
CA PRO A 82 11.42 9.59 -3.27
C PRO A 82 10.77 8.60 -4.24
N ASN A 83 11.37 8.33 -5.41
CA ASN A 83 10.83 7.39 -6.38
C ASN A 83 10.93 5.94 -5.84
N ILE A 84 12.08 5.58 -5.27
CA ILE A 84 12.26 4.26 -4.62
C ILE A 84 11.32 4.09 -3.43
N THR A 85 11.15 5.14 -2.62
CA THR A 85 10.22 5.12 -1.50
C THR A 85 8.79 4.87 -1.97
N THR A 86 8.38 5.52 -3.06
CA THR A 86 7.06 5.31 -3.65
C THR A 86 6.87 3.87 -4.12
N LEU A 87 7.87 3.29 -4.80
CA LEU A 87 7.82 1.88 -5.22
C LEU A 87 7.73 0.91 -4.04
N VAL A 88 8.47 1.18 -2.95
CA VAL A 88 8.43 0.38 -1.73
C VAL A 88 7.06 0.46 -1.07
N ASP A 89 6.51 1.67 -0.90
CA ASP A 89 5.20 1.86 -0.29
C ASP A 89 4.10 1.18 -1.14
N LEU A 90 4.16 1.28 -2.47
CA LEU A 90 3.26 0.55 -3.38
C LEU A 90 3.36 -0.97 -3.17
N SER A 91 4.58 -1.49 -3.12
CA SER A 91 4.84 -2.93 -2.91
C SER A 91 4.30 -3.44 -1.58
N LEU A 92 4.29 -2.60 -0.53
CA LEU A 92 3.77 -2.94 0.79
C LEU A 92 2.24 -2.88 0.90
N ILE A 93 1.58 -2.08 0.04
CA ILE A 93 0.12 -1.91 0.03
C ILE A 93 -0.55 -2.99 -0.83
N ILE A 94 0.16 -3.54 -1.83
CA ILE A 94 -0.40 -4.58 -2.70
C ILE A 94 -0.71 -5.84 -1.88
N PRO A 95 -1.96 -6.32 -1.87
CA PRO A 95 -2.30 -7.53 -1.17
C PRO A 95 -1.62 -8.73 -1.83
N PHE A 96 -0.73 -9.39 -1.09
CA PHE A 96 0.00 -10.56 -1.59
C PHE A 96 -0.87 -11.82 -1.78
N SER A 97 -2.12 -11.81 -1.29
CA SER A 97 -3.01 -12.96 -1.39
C SER A 97 -4.45 -12.57 -1.67
N ASN A 98 -5.15 -13.48 -2.34
CA ASN A 98 -6.59 -13.37 -2.59
C ASN A 98 -7.42 -13.62 -1.32
N ALA A 99 -6.82 -13.97 -0.19
CA ALA A 99 -7.54 -14.27 1.05
C ALA A 99 -8.41 -13.10 1.54
N VAL A 100 -7.99 -11.85 1.28
CA VAL A 100 -8.80 -10.66 1.59
C VAL A 100 -10.05 -10.63 0.71
N VAL A 101 -9.90 -10.90 -0.59
CA VAL A 101 -11.01 -10.93 -1.55
C VAL A 101 -11.96 -12.09 -1.24
N GLU A 102 -11.43 -13.28 -0.92
CA GLU A 102 -12.22 -14.43 -0.49
C GLU A 102 -13.02 -14.14 0.79
N ARG A 103 -12.44 -13.42 1.74
CA ARG A 103 -13.15 -12.96 2.94
C ARG A 103 -14.33 -12.04 2.59
N VAL A 104 -14.14 -11.13 1.64
CA VAL A 104 -15.23 -10.25 1.17
C VAL A 104 -16.35 -11.08 0.53
N PHE A 105 -16.02 -12.04 -0.33
CA PHE A 105 -17.01 -12.93 -0.95
C PHE A 105 -17.73 -13.82 0.07
N SER A 106 -17.03 -14.34 1.07
CA SER A 106 -17.65 -15.09 2.17
C SER A 106 -18.67 -14.22 2.93
N ARG A 107 -18.32 -12.97 3.24
CA ARG A 107 -19.26 -12.01 3.87
C ARG A 107 -20.42 -11.67 2.95
N GLN A 108 -20.17 -11.51 1.65
CA GLN A 108 -21.22 -11.27 0.66
C GLN A 108 -22.24 -12.41 0.63
N ASN A 109 -21.79 -13.67 0.66
CA ASN A 109 -22.68 -14.85 0.67
C ASN A 109 -23.54 -14.95 1.95
N LEU A 110 -23.06 -14.40 3.07
CA LEU A 110 -23.87 -14.30 4.30
C LEU A 110 -24.93 -13.19 4.20
N ILE A 111 -24.66 -12.11 3.46
CA ILE A 111 -25.59 -10.98 3.27
C ILE A 111 -26.63 -11.30 2.19
N LYS A 112 -26.17 -11.87 1.05
CA LYS A 112 -27.01 -12.31 -0.06
C LYS A 112 -27.22 -13.81 0.04
N THR A 113 -28.30 -14.18 0.70
CA THR A 113 -28.79 -15.56 0.74
C THR A 113 -29.65 -15.86 -0.49
N ASP A 114 -29.99 -17.13 -0.70
CA ASP A 114 -30.86 -17.56 -1.80
C ASP A 114 -32.21 -16.82 -1.82
N LEU A 115 -32.76 -16.53 -0.64
CA LEU A 115 -34.00 -15.77 -0.47
C LEU A 115 -33.82 -14.25 -0.59
N ARG A 116 -32.60 -13.73 -0.36
CA ARG A 116 -32.27 -12.28 -0.37
C ARG A 116 -31.20 -11.95 -1.41
N ASN A 117 -31.40 -12.35 -2.65
CA ASN A 117 -30.41 -12.18 -3.73
C ASN A 117 -30.61 -10.92 -4.61
N ARG A 118 -31.76 -10.23 -4.51
CA ARG A 118 -32.10 -9.05 -5.33
C ARG A 118 -31.71 -7.69 -4.72
N MET A 119 -30.75 -7.67 -3.80
CA MET A 119 -30.24 -6.42 -3.24
C MET A 119 -29.44 -5.64 -4.30
N ASN A 120 -29.66 -4.32 -4.38
CA ASN A 120 -28.88 -3.43 -5.23
C ASN A 120 -27.42 -3.33 -4.72
N ILE A 121 -26.52 -2.86 -5.60
CA ILE A 121 -25.07 -2.86 -5.33
C ILE A 121 -24.73 -1.90 -4.19
N ASP A 122 -25.35 -0.72 -4.12
CA ASP A 122 -25.05 0.28 -3.09
C ASP A 122 -25.40 -0.23 -1.69
N THR A 123 -26.58 -0.82 -1.53
CA THR A 123 -27.01 -1.41 -0.26
C THR A 123 -26.12 -2.58 0.13
N LEU A 124 -25.70 -3.40 -0.85
CA LEU A 124 -24.75 -4.49 -0.60
C LEU A 124 -23.41 -3.95 -0.10
N ASN A 125 -22.89 -2.90 -0.75
CA ASN A 125 -21.63 -2.26 -0.37
C ASN A 125 -21.71 -1.67 1.04
N MET A 126 -22.80 -0.99 1.39
CA MET A 126 -23.03 -0.49 2.76
C MET A 126 -23.03 -1.63 3.78
N HIS A 127 -23.75 -2.72 3.51
CA HIS A 127 -23.75 -3.89 4.41
C HIS A 127 -22.37 -4.54 4.52
N LEU A 128 -21.64 -4.69 3.42
CA LEU A 128 -20.27 -5.22 3.42
C LEU A 128 -19.33 -4.33 4.23
N HIS A 129 -19.42 -3.01 4.09
CA HIS A 129 -18.60 -2.07 4.87
C HIS A 129 -18.82 -2.24 6.37
N ILE A 130 -20.08 -2.31 6.81
CA ILE A 130 -20.43 -2.53 8.23
C ILE A 130 -19.97 -3.93 8.68
N SER A 131 -20.17 -4.96 7.86
CA SER A 131 -19.81 -6.34 8.20
C SER A 131 -18.30 -6.56 8.33
N LEU A 132 -17.51 -5.88 7.49
CA LEU A 132 -16.04 -6.02 7.45
C LEU A 132 -15.33 -5.12 8.45
N ASN A 133 -15.81 -3.88 8.63
CA ASN A 133 -15.10 -2.84 9.39
C ASN A 133 -15.86 -2.41 10.67
N GLY A 134 -17.05 -2.94 10.89
CA GLY A 134 -17.85 -2.62 12.06
C GLY A 134 -17.25 -3.10 13.38
N PRO A 135 -17.80 -2.63 14.51
CA PRO A 135 -17.37 -3.06 15.82
C PRO A 135 -17.58 -4.58 16.00
N ARG A 136 -16.63 -5.25 16.67
CA ARG A 136 -16.75 -6.69 16.95
C ARG A 136 -17.97 -7.05 17.79
N ASN A 137 -18.42 -6.12 18.64
CA ASN A 137 -19.63 -6.26 19.44
C ASN A 137 -20.49 -5.00 19.26
N PHE A 138 -21.63 -5.18 18.60
CA PHE A 138 -22.58 -4.11 18.33
C PHE A 138 -23.36 -3.67 19.57
N GLU A 139 -23.53 -4.53 20.58
CA GLU A 139 -24.21 -4.15 21.83
C GLU A 139 -23.37 -3.16 22.66
N LYS A 140 -22.04 -3.28 22.58
CA LYS A 140 -21.09 -2.39 23.27
C LYS A 140 -20.71 -1.16 22.44
N PHE A 141 -21.21 -1.04 21.22
CA PHE A 141 -20.91 0.11 20.38
C PHE A 141 -21.62 1.35 20.92
N ASN A 142 -20.89 2.46 21.06
CA ASN A 142 -21.46 3.70 21.56
C ASN A 142 -22.22 4.44 20.43
N TYR A 143 -23.48 4.06 20.24
CA TYR A 143 -24.35 4.67 19.22
C TYR A 143 -24.56 6.16 19.44
N LEU A 144 -24.57 6.64 20.69
CA LEU A 144 -24.74 8.05 20.98
C LEU A 144 -23.54 8.88 20.53
N ALA A 145 -22.32 8.39 20.75
CA ALA A 145 -21.11 9.03 20.24
C ALA A 145 -21.08 9.06 18.70
N ALA A 146 -21.45 7.95 18.05
CA ALA A 146 -21.55 7.89 16.59
C ALA A 146 -22.61 8.87 16.05
N TYR A 147 -23.78 8.93 16.69
CA TYR A 147 -24.85 9.88 16.34
C TYR A 147 -24.37 11.33 16.48
N ASN A 148 -23.78 11.69 17.63
CA ASN A 148 -23.28 13.05 17.87
C ASN A 148 -22.23 13.44 16.82
N HIS A 149 -21.32 12.54 16.46
CA HIS A 149 -20.32 12.77 15.41
C HIS A 149 -20.95 12.99 14.03
N TRP A 150 -21.98 12.22 13.67
CA TRP A 150 -22.65 12.39 12.38
C TRP A 150 -23.52 13.65 12.35
N ALA A 151 -24.22 13.94 13.45
CA ALA A 151 -25.07 15.11 13.61
C ALA A 151 -24.29 16.42 13.62
N SER A 152 -23.01 16.40 14.02
CA SER A 152 -22.12 17.56 13.98
C SER A 152 -21.51 17.85 12.61
N LYS A 153 -21.70 16.97 11.62
CA LYS A 153 -21.26 17.24 10.24
C LYS A 153 -22.34 18.00 9.50
N ASP A 154 -21.97 19.05 8.79
CA ASP A 154 -22.89 19.74 7.90
C ASP A 154 -23.44 18.74 6.87
N ARG A 155 -24.77 18.72 6.75
CA ARG A 155 -25.41 17.96 5.68
C ARG A 155 -25.06 18.68 4.38
N ALA A 156 -24.24 18.06 3.53
CA ALA A 156 -24.14 18.47 2.15
C ALA A 156 -25.56 18.35 1.54
N ILE A 157 -26.18 19.49 1.27
CA ILE A 157 -27.45 19.63 0.54
C ILE A 157 -27.15 19.45 -0.94
#